data_AF-A0A947C019-F1
#
_entry.id   AF-A0A947C019-F1
#
_cell.length_a   1.000
_cell.length_b   1.000
_cell.length_c   1.000
_cell.angle_alpha   90.00
_cell.angle_beta   90.00
_cell.angle_gamma   90.00
#
_symmetry.space_group_name_H-M   'P 1'
#
loop_
_entity.id
_entity.type
_entity.pdbx_description
1 polymer ?
#
loop_
_entity_poly.entity_id
_entity_poly.type
_entity_poly.pdbx_seq_one_letter_code
_entity_poly.pdbx_strand_id
1 'polypeptide(L)'
;MKIERSNAVRLVRFLAGLFFRRVEVSGVEHVPTSGGGILIAWHPNGLVDPALIITGFPRRVVFGARDGLFAWPIVGRLMRALGTVPIFRATDSKDGNVDARRQANRRSLDAMARAVCD
;
A
#
# COMPACT_ATOMS: atom_id res chain seq x y z
N MET A 1 -0.05 15.46 3.74
CA MET A 1 0.70 15.57 2.45
C MET A 1 -0.24 15.19 1.31
N LYS A 2 -0.69 16.14 0.47
CA LYS A 2 -1.66 15.86 -0.60
C LYS A 2 -1.05 14.86 -1.59
N ILE A 3 -1.49 13.61 -1.57
CA ILE A 3 -1.18 12.58 -2.59
C ILE A 3 -1.97 12.89 -3.88
N GLU A 4 -2.12 14.16 -4.24
CA GLU A 4 -2.61 14.53 -5.55
C GLU A 4 -1.42 14.45 -6.51
N ARG A 5 -1.26 13.25 -7.09
CA ARG A 5 -0.43 12.94 -8.26
C ARG A 5 1.08 13.05 -8.07
N SER A 6 1.60 12.45 -7.00
CA SER A 6 3.03 12.15 -6.83
C SER A 6 3.64 11.56 -8.12
N ASN A 7 4.86 11.97 -8.48
CA ASN A 7 5.61 11.41 -9.61
C ASN A 7 5.73 9.88 -9.53
N ALA A 8 5.72 9.32 -8.30
CA ALA A 8 5.69 7.88 -8.08
C ALA A 8 4.42 7.23 -8.64
N VAL A 9 3.24 7.81 -8.39
CA VAL A 9 1.96 7.27 -8.90
C VAL A 9 1.93 7.35 -10.43
N ARG A 10 2.45 8.44 -11.01
CA ARG A 10 2.56 8.59 -12.47
C ARG A 10 3.48 7.53 -13.07
N LEU A 11 4.63 7.27 -12.43
CA LEU A 11 5.56 6.22 -12.84
C LEU A 11 4.90 4.85 -12.79
N VAL A 12 4.24 4.50 -11.68
CA VAL A 12 3.56 3.20 -11.56
C VAL A 12 2.43 3.07 -12.61
N ARG A 13 1.67 4.14 -12.87
CA ARG A 13 0.64 4.14 -13.91
C ARG A 13 1.23 3.92 -15.30
N PHE A 14 2.36 4.56 -15.60
CA PHE A 14 3.08 4.36 -16.85
C PHE A 14 3.55 2.90 -17.00
N LEU A 15 4.17 2.33 -15.96
CA LEU A 15 4.63 0.94 -15.96
C LEU A 15 3.45 -0.04 -16.11
N ALA A 16 2.31 0.23 -15.45
CA ALA A 16 1.11 -0.58 -15.62
C ALA A 16 0.58 -0.51 -17.07
N GLY A 17 0.65 0.65 -17.73
CA GLY A 17 0.28 0.80 -19.13
C GLY A 17 1.24 0.14 -20.13
N LEU A 18 2.49 -0.13 -19.73
CA LEU A 18 3.41 -0.97 -20.51
C LEU A 18 3.10 -2.45 -20.38
N PHE A 19 2.61 -2.88 -19.20
CA PHE A 19 2.31 -4.28 -18.93
C PHE A 19 0.92 -4.69 -19.42
N PHE A 20 -0.09 -3.84 -19.25
CA PHE A 20 -1.47 -4.09 -19.65
C PHE A 20 -1.83 -3.31 -20.90
N ARG A 21 -2.42 -3.99 -21.89
CA ARG A 21 -2.97 -3.34 -23.09
C ARG A 21 -4.09 -2.35 -22.75
N ARG A 22 -4.93 -2.67 -21.76
CA ARG A 22 -6.05 -1.83 -21.33
C ARG A 22 -6.29 -2.04 -19.84
N VAL A 23 -6.49 -0.94 -19.12
CA VAL A 23 -6.94 -0.93 -17.72
C VAL A 23 -8.24 -0.15 -17.68
N GLU A 24 -9.30 -0.77 -17.18
CA GLU A 24 -10.62 -0.15 -17.02
C GLU A 24 -10.94 -0.03 -15.54
N VAL A 25 -11.49 1.13 -15.15
CA VAL A 25 -11.94 1.39 -13.79
C VAL A 25 -13.39 1.83 -13.87
N SER A 26 -14.26 1.14 -13.13
CA SER A 26 -15.69 1.40 -13.05
C SER A 26 -16.15 1.46 -11.60
N GLY A 27 -17.34 1.99 -11.34
CA GLY A 27 -17.91 2.03 -9.99
C GLY A 27 -17.31 3.10 -9.07
N VAL A 28 -16.55 4.05 -9.61
CA VAL A 28 -15.90 5.12 -8.82
C VAL A 28 -16.91 6.06 -8.15
N GLU A 29 -18.11 6.15 -8.70
CA GLU A 29 -19.26 6.88 -8.17
C GLU A 29 -19.77 6.32 -6.84
N HIS A 30 -19.49 5.04 -6.54
CA HIS A 30 -19.84 4.42 -5.26
C HIS A 30 -18.84 4.72 -4.15
N VAL A 31 -17.68 5.32 -4.49
CA VAL A 31 -16.65 5.64 -3.49
C VAL A 31 -17.11 6.88 -2.71
N PRO A 32 -17.26 6.80 -1.37
CA PRO A 32 -17.63 7.96 -0.57
C PRO A 32 -16.64 9.11 -0.78
N THR A 33 -17.14 10.34 -0.89
CA THR A 33 -16.28 11.53 -1.13
C THR A 33 -15.69 12.11 0.15
N SER A 34 -16.25 11.77 1.31
CA SER A 34 -15.81 12.20 2.64
C SER A 34 -15.65 11.00 3.58
N GLY A 35 -15.07 11.24 4.77
CA GLY A 35 -14.77 10.19 5.75
C GLY A 35 -13.59 9.28 5.37
N GLY A 36 -13.24 8.36 6.26
CA GLY A 36 -12.25 7.30 6.02
C GLY A 36 -12.92 5.95 5.80
N GLY A 37 -12.14 4.95 5.41
CA GLY A 37 -12.65 3.59 5.20
C GLY A 37 -11.55 2.55 5.00
N ILE A 38 -11.95 1.29 5.01
CA ILE A 38 -11.09 0.14 4.69
C ILE A 38 -11.47 -0.33 3.29
N LEU A 39 -10.51 -0.31 2.37
CA LEU A 39 -10.67 -0.89 1.05
C LEU A 39 -10.35 -2.38 1.11
N ILE A 40 -11.34 -3.23 0.84
CA ILE A 40 -11.18 -4.68 0.80
C ILE A 40 -11.21 -5.12 -0.66
N ALA A 41 -10.16 -5.81 -1.09
CA ALA A 41 -10.03 -6.33 -2.44
C ALA A 41 -9.40 -7.73 -2.43
N TRP A 42 -9.71 -8.52 -3.44
CA TRP A 42 -9.03 -9.78 -3.68
C TRP A 42 -7.59 -9.52 -4.14
N HIS A 43 -6.61 -10.24 -3.58
CA HIS A 43 -5.17 -9.97 -3.78
C HIS A 43 -4.38 -11.21 -4.23
N PRO A 44 -4.64 -11.78 -5.42
CA PRO A 44 -3.90 -12.94 -5.93
C PRO A 44 -2.47 -12.62 -6.36
N ASN A 45 -2.14 -11.35 -6.63
CA ASN A 45 -0.88 -10.94 -7.24
C ASN A 45 -0.19 -9.83 -6.42
N GLY A 46 0.89 -10.20 -5.74
CA GLY A 46 1.55 -9.40 -4.71
C GLY A 46 1.97 -7.97 -5.12
N LEU A 47 2.26 -7.74 -6.41
CA LEU A 47 2.71 -6.44 -6.92
C LEU A 47 1.68 -5.74 -7.81
N VAL A 48 1.02 -6.50 -8.69
CA VAL A 48 0.11 -5.96 -9.69
C VAL A 48 -1.14 -5.35 -9.05
N ASP A 49 -1.73 -6.02 -8.07
CA ASP A 49 -2.99 -5.58 -7.47
C ASP A 49 -2.83 -4.21 -6.77
N PRO A 50 -1.84 -3.99 -5.88
CA PRO A 50 -1.65 -2.68 -5.28
C PRO A 50 -1.25 -1.62 -6.33
N ALA A 51 -0.52 -1.97 -7.39
CA ALA A 51 -0.20 -1.03 -8.47
C ALA A 51 -1.46 -0.54 -9.21
N LEU A 52 -2.38 -1.46 -9.55
CA LEU A 52 -3.65 -1.11 -10.19
C LEU A 52 -4.55 -0.31 -9.24
N ILE A 53 -4.61 -0.67 -7.96
CA ILE A 53 -5.43 0.06 -6.98
C ILE A 53 -4.88 1.46 -6.73
N ILE A 54 -3.58 1.63 -6.48
CA ILE A 54 -2.96 2.95 -6.22
C ILE A 54 -3.15 3.89 -7.42
N THR A 55 -3.14 3.34 -8.64
CA THR A 55 -3.23 4.15 -9.86
C THR A 55 -4.67 4.35 -10.34
N GLY A 56 -5.60 3.45 -10.00
CA GLY A 56 -6.99 3.47 -10.45
C GLY A 56 -8.00 3.99 -9.41
N PHE A 57 -7.72 3.86 -8.11
CA PHE A 57 -8.65 4.28 -7.06
C PHE A 57 -8.69 5.81 -6.94
N PRO A 58 -9.89 6.44 -6.84
CA PRO A 58 -10.02 7.89 -6.93
C PRO A 58 -9.56 8.65 -5.67
N ARG A 59 -9.29 7.93 -4.57
CA ARG A 59 -8.84 8.50 -3.30
C ARG A 59 -7.49 7.92 -2.88
N ARG A 60 -6.82 8.58 -1.95
CA ARG A 60 -5.59 8.07 -1.34
C ARG A 60 -5.85 6.72 -0.68
N VAL A 61 -5.01 5.72 -0.99
CA VAL A 61 -4.99 4.42 -0.33
C VAL A 61 -3.66 4.24 0.37
N VAL A 62 -3.69 3.83 1.64
CA VAL A 62 -2.50 3.45 2.40
C VAL A 62 -2.41 1.93 2.39
N PHE A 63 -1.33 1.40 1.79
CA PHE A 63 -1.06 -0.04 1.76
C PHE A 63 -0.09 -0.45 2.86
N GLY A 64 -0.26 -1.65 3.40
CA GLY A 64 0.77 -2.33 4.16
C GLY A 64 1.61 -3.25 3.27
N ALA A 65 2.94 -3.15 3.32
CA ALA A 65 3.85 -4.06 2.61
C ALA A 65 4.93 -4.59 3.55
N ARG A 66 5.54 -5.73 3.20
CA ARG A 66 6.62 -6.34 4.00
C ARG A 66 7.76 -5.34 4.27
N ASP A 67 8.18 -5.22 5.52
CA ASP A 67 9.26 -4.33 5.96
C ASP A 67 10.58 -4.52 5.19
N GLY A 68 10.96 -5.74 4.84
CA GLY A 68 12.16 -6.04 4.05
C GLY A 68 12.21 -5.34 2.68
N LEU A 69 11.06 -5.01 2.08
CA LEU A 69 11.00 -4.24 0.83
C LEU A 69 11.50 -2.79 1.01
N PHE A 70 11.43 -2.25 2.23
CA PHE A 70 11.85 -0.88 2.54
C PHE A 70 13.38 -0.76 2.69
N ALA A 71 14.08 -1.87 2.87
CA ALA A 71 15.54 -1.90 2.91
C ALA A 71 16.17 -1.75 1.51
N TRP A 72 15.44 -2.06 0.45
CA TRP A 72 15.94 -1.97 -0.91
C TRP A 72 16.00 -0.49 -1.35
N PRO A 73 17.13 0.03 -1.87
CA PRO A 73 17.30 1.47 -2.09
C PRO A 73 16.25 2.08 -3.04
N ILE A 74 15.94 1.40 -4.14
CA ILE A 74 14.99 1.90 -5.15
C ILE A 74 13.55 1.57 -4.73
N VAL A 75 13.27 0.30 -4.44
CA VAL A 75 11.93 -0.17 -4.07
C VAL A 75 11.44 0.51 -2.80
N GLY A 76 12.28 0.61 -1.76
CA GLY A 76 11.93 1.26 -0.51
C GLY A 76 11.65 2.75 -0.65
N ARG A 77 12.38 3.47 -1.53
CA ARG A 77 12.06 4.87 -1.86
C ARG A 77 10.71 4.97 -2.57
N LEU A 78 10.43 4.08 -3.52
CA LEU A 78 9.15 4.04 -4.23
C LEU A 78 7.99 3.75 -3.25
N MET A 79 8.11 2.73 -2.40
CA MET A 79 7.08 2.38 -1.40
C MET A 79 6.75 3.57 -0.48
N ARG A 80 7.77 4.27 0.04
CA ARG A 80 7.56 5.48 0.85
C ARG A 80 6.88 6.59 0.05
N ALA A 81 7.26 6.80 -1.22
CA ALA A 81 6.67 7.82 -2.08
C ALA A 81 5.22 7.52 -2.49
N LEU A 82 4.81 6.25 -2.46
CA LEU A 82 3.43 5.80 -2.68
C LEU A 82 2.58 5.85 -1.39
N GLY A 83 3.18 6.16 -0.24
CA GLY A 83 2.49 6.19 1.05
C GLY A 83 2.23 4.80 1.64
N THR A 84 2.99 3.79 1.21
CA THR A 84 2.95 2.43 1.76
C THR A 84 3.67 2.39 3.10
N VAL A 85 3.10 1.66 4.07
CA VAL A 85 3.66 1.48 5.40
C VAL A 85 4.28 0.08 5.58
N PRO A 86 5.37 -0.05 6.36
CA PRO A 86 6.00 -1.33 6.62
C PRO A 86 5.15 -2.18 7.58
N ILE A 87 5.00 -3.45 7.24
CA ILE A 87 4.35 -4.49 8.05
C ILE A 87 5.43 -5.42 8.56
N PHE A 88 5.57 -5.43 9.87
CA PHE A 88 6.53 -6.25 10.59
C PHE A 88 5.94 -7.64 10.79
N ARG A 89 6.47 -8.63 10.07
CA ARG A 89 6.02 -10.02 10.19
C ARG A 89 6.83 -10.73 11.24
N ALA A 90 6.14 -11.33 12.19
CA ALA A 90 6.81 -12.08 13.23
C ALA A 90 7.49 -13.37 12.74
N THR A 91 7.08 -13.90 11.58
CA THR A 91 7.77 -15.01 10.90
C THR A 91 9.19 -14.64 10.44
N ASP A 92 9.49 -13.35 10.30
CA ASP A 92 10.84 -12.87 10.00
C ASP A 92 11.72 -12.82 11.27
N SER A 93 11.13 -12.97 12.47
CA SER A 93 11.83 -13.19 13.73
C SER A 93 11.96 -14.69 13.99
N LYS A 94 13.19 -15.18 14.22
CA LYS A 94 13.46 -16.62 14.42
C LYS A 94 12.82 -17.20 15.69
N ASP A 95 12.35 -16.34 16.59
CA ASP A 95 11.71 -16.73 17.84
C ASP A 95 10.19 -16.84 17.66
N GLY A 96 9.65 -18.05 17.83
CA GLY A 96 8.21 -18.33 17.82
C GLY A 96 7.42 -17.73 18.99
N ASN A 97 7.99 -16.74 19.70
CA ASN A 97 7.42 -16.12 20.88
C ASN A 97 6.17 -15.29 20.52
N VAL A 98 5.01 -15.73 21.02
CA VAL A 98 3.70 -15.10 20.79
C VAL A 98 3.68 -13.61 21.13
N ASP A 99 4.37 -13.17 22.17
CA ASP A 99 4.39 -11.77 22.59
C ASP A 99 5.18 -10.88 21.63
N ALA A 100 6.29 -11.39 21.09
CA ALA A 100 7.03 -10.71 20.03
C ALA A 100 6.14 -10.55 18.77
N ARG A 101 5.34 -11.58 18.43
CA ARG A 101 4.38 -11.51 17.32
C ARG A 101 3.33 -10.43 17.55
N ARG A 102 2.77 -10.37 18.75
CA ARG A 102 1.78 -9.35 19.14
C ARG A 102 2.36 -7.94 19.07
N GLN A 103 3.60 -7.75 19.54
CA GLN A 103 4.26 -6.45 19.49
C GLN A 103 4.54 -5.99 18.06
N ALA A 104 5.00 -6.90 17.18
CA ALA A 104 5.24 -6.59 15.77
C ALA A 104 3.94 -6.21 15.02
N ASN A 105 2.86 -6.96 15.27
CA ASN A 105 1.54 -6.64 14.72
C ASN A 105 1.05 -5.27 15.22
N ARG A 106 1.22 -4.98 16.51
CA ARG A 106 0.83 -3.68 17.10
C ARG A 106 1.59 -2.52 16.44
N ARG A 107 2.91 -2.64 16.26
CA ARG A 107 3.72 -1.63 15.55
C ARG A 107 3.22 -1.40 14.13
N SER A 108 2.83 -2.47 13.43
CA SER A 108 2.30 -2.38 12.07
C SER A 108 0.96 -1.65 12.01
N LEU A 109 0.06 -1.94 12.97
CA LEU A 109 -1.24 -1.27 13.10
C LEU A 109 -1.08 0.21 13.47
N ASP A 110 -0.19 0.53 14.41
CA ASP A 110 0.11 1.91 14.81
C ASP A 110 0.67 2.72 13.63
N ALA A 111 1.54 2.11 12.81
CA ALA A 111 2.08 2.74 11.61
C ALA A 111 0.99 3.03 10.56
N MET A 112 0.06 2.08 10.33
CA MET A 112 -1.10 2.31 9.47
C MET A 112 -1.98 3.43 10.00
N ALA A 113 -2.31 3.41 11.30
CA ALA A 113 -3.19 4.38 11.93
C ALA A 113 -2.66 5.81 11.76
N ARG A 114 -1.37 6.03 12.05
CA ARG A 114 -0.72 7.34 11.82
C ARG A 114 -0.79 7.76 10.37
N ALA A 115 -0.44 6.86 9.45
CA ALA A 115 -0.43 7.17 8.03
C ALA A 115 -1.83 7.50 7.47
N VAL A 116 -2.91 6.99 8.05
CA VAL A 116 -4.30 7.28 7.66
C VAL A 116 -4.80 8.60 8.25
N CYS A 117 -4.35 8.96 9.45
CA CYS A 117 -4.73 10.22 10.12
C CYS A 117 -4.00 11.46 9.58
N ASP A 118 -2.83 11.30 8.95
CA ASP A 118 -2.01 12.36 8.31
C ASP A 118 -2.44 12.73 6.87
#